data_AF-A0A7X9HRS9-F1
#
_entry.id   AF-A0A7X9HRS9-F1
#
_cell.length_a   1.000
_cell.length_b   1.000
_cell.length_c   1.000
_cell.angle_alpha   90.00
_cell.angle_beta   90.00
_cell.angle_gamma   90.00
#
_symmetry.space_group_name_H-M   'P 1'
#
loop_
_entity.id
_entity.type
_entity.pdbx_description
1 polymer ?
#
loop_
_entity_poly.entity_id
_entity_poly.type
_entity_poly.pdbx_seq_one_letter_code
_entity_poly.pdbx_strand_id
1 'polypeptide(L)'
;MTQQDKSNYFKGLLILIGKDKKISDSEKNNFRKLSKVLGFNKEFCDNAISELLDNEYIIETPPQFSNSEIAKAFIIDGMKIAFADKELHIFELNWLKSVAEKNSLDKEWCIKRFSDNQSGSIDLIKFEIEKLLEVEKE
;
A
#
# COMPACT_ATOMS: atom_id res chain seq x y z
N MET A 1 -10.65 -11.69 -4.98
CA MET A 1 -10.02 -10.44 -5.41
C MET A 1 -10.02 -10.39 -6.93
N THR A 2 -10.50 -9.30 -7.52
CA THR A 2 -10.50 -9.15 -8.99
C THR A 2 -9.12 -8.77 -9.52
N GLN A 3 -8.88 -8.95 -10.82
CA GLN A 3 -7.65 -8.46 -11.46
C GLN A 3 -7.53 -6.93 -11.37
N GLN A 4 -8.66 -6.21 -11.43
CA GLN A 4 -8.70 -4.77 -11.25
C GLN A 4 -8.25 -4.36 -9.84
N ASP A 5 -8.67 -5.10 -8.81
CA ASP A 5 -8.23 -4.84 -7.43
C ASP A 5 -6.72 -5.00 -7.30
N LYS A 6 -6.12 -6.05 -7.87
CA LYS A 6 -4.67 -6.27 -7.85
C LYS A 6 -3.91 -5.11 -8.51
N SER A 7 -4.40 -4.64 -9.66
CA SER A 7 -3.83 -3.48 -10.36
C SER A 7 -3.99 -2.19 -9.56
N ASN A 8 -5.16 -1.96 -8.96
CA ASN A 8 -5.41 -0.79 -8.11
C ASN A 8 -4.54 -0.81 -6.84
N TYR A 9 -4.33 -2.00 -6.27
CA TYR A 9 -3.49 -2.20 -5.10
C TYR A 9 -2.04 -1.87 -5.41
N PHE A 10 -1.51 -2.43 -6.52
CA PHE A 10 -0.16 -2.13 -6.98
C PHE A 10 0.04 -0.64 -7.26
N LYS A 11 -0.86 -0.02 -8.03
CA LYS A 11 -0.78 1.41 -8.36
C LYS A 11 -0.88 2.29 -7.12
N GLY A 12 -1.80 1.97 -6.21
CA GLY A 12 -1.99 2.72 -4.97
C GLY A 12 -0.76 2.70 -4.07
N LEU A 13 -0.08 1.55 -3.97
CA LEU A 13 1.16 1.42 -3.21
C LEU A 13 2.35 2.07 -3.91
N LEU A 14 2.41 1.99 -5.24
CA LEU A 14 3.44 2.66 -6.01
C LEU A 14 3.37 4.18 -5.78
N ILE A 15 2.17 4.75 -5.86
CA ILE A 15 1.96 6.17 -5.57
C ILE A 15 2.30 6.48 -4.11
N LEU A 16 1.90 5.64 -3.15
CA LEU A 16 2.19 5.82 -1.73
C LEU A 16 3.69 6.03 -1.47
N ILE A 17 4.53 5.09 -1.91
CA ILE A 17 5.98 5.17 -1.70
C ILE A 17 6.63 6.34 -2.47
N GLY A 18 5.98 6.84 -3.51
CA GLY A 18 6.46 8.01 -4.26
C GLY A 18 6.06 9.35 -3.67
N LYS A 19 5.19 9.39 -2.66
CA LYS A 19 4.57 10.64 -2.17
C LYS A 19 5.55 11.64 -1.58
N ASP A 20 6.59 11.14 -0.93
CA ASP A 20 7.63 11.95 -0.30
C ASP A 20 8.82 12.24 -1.25
N LYS A 21 8.76 11.73 -2.49
CA LYS A 21 9.82 11.76 -3.51
C LYS A 21 11.14 11.14 -3.04
N LYS A 22 11.15 10.30 -1.99
CA LYS A 22 12.34 9.68 -1.43
C LYS A 22 12.08 8.21 -1.06
N ILE A 23 12.07 7.36 -2.08
CA ILE A 23 11.87 5.92 -1.88
C ILE A 23 13.14 5.27 -1.30
N SER A 24 13.08 4.87 -0.03
CA SER A 24 14.13 4.11 0.66
C SER A 24 14.27 2.68 0.13
N ASP A 25 15.42 2.04 0.37
CA ASP A 25 15.63 0.64 -0.02
C ASP A 25 14.70 -0.33 0.74
N SER A 26 14.34 -0.01 1.98
CA SER A 26 13.40 -0.78 2.80
C SER A 26 12.00 -0.79 2.17
N GLU A 27 11.51 0.37 1.74
CA GLU A 27 10.22 0.50 1.04
C GLU A 27 10.23 -0.23 -0.30
N LYS A 28 11.29 -0.05 -1.10
CA LYS A 28 11.45 -0.79 -2.38
C LYS A 28 11.39 -2.29 -2.15
N ASN A 29 12.09 -2.78 -1.13
CA ASN A 29 12.11 -4.22 -0.85
C ASN A 29 10.74 -4.73 -0.42
N ASN A 30 10.03 -4.01 0.44
CA ASN A 30 8.68 -4.38 0.88
C ASN A 30 7.66 -4.28 -0.26
N PHE A 31 7.71 -3.23 -1.06
CA PHE A 31 6.90 -3.08 -2.25
C PHE A 31 7.14 -4.20 -3.27
N ARG A 32 8.40 -4.58 -3.53
CA ARG A 32 8.75 -5.71 -4.41
C ARG A 32 8.18 -7.03 -3.89
N LYS A 33 8.30 -7.31 -2.59
CA LYS A 33 7.74 -8.52 -1.96
C LYS A 33 6.23 -8.58 -2.15
N LEU A 34 5.53 -7.49 -1.84
CA LEU A 34 4.08 -7.42 -1.97
C LEU A 34 3.64 -7.50 -3.44
N SER A 35 4.33 -6.83 -4.34
CA SER A 35 4.03 -6.89 -5.77
C SER A 35 4.17 -8.31 -6.34
N LYS A 36 5.15 -9.08 -5.84
CA LYS A 36 5.28 -10.51 -6.16
C LYS A 36 4.10 -11.32 -5.62
N VAL A 37 3.61 -11.03 -4.42
CA VAL A 37 2.40 -11.67 -3.85
C VAL A 37 1.17 -11.40 -4.73
N LEU A 38 1.03 -10.18 -5.25
CA LEU A 38 -0.03 -9.82 -6.19
C LEU A 38 0.09 -10.49 -7.57
N GLY A 39 1.24 -11.11 -7.87
CA GLY A 39 1.52 -11.80 -9.13
C GLY A 39 2.25 -10.96 -10.17
N PHE A 40 2.78 -9.78 -9.80
CA PHE A 40 3.60 -8.96 -10.70
C PHE A 40 5.05 -9.45 -10.71
N ASN A 41 5.69 -9.41 -11.88
CA ASN A 41 7.09 -9.80 -12.01
C ASN A 41 8.02 -8.68 -11.52
N LYS A 42 9.27 -9.04 -11.20
CA LYS A 42 10.24 -8.10 -10.62
C LYS A 42 10.60 -6.96 -11.58
N GLU A 43 10.86 -7.26 -12.85
CA GLU A 43 11.24 -6.26 -13.86
C GLU A 43 10.16 -5.17 -14.01
N PHE A 44 8.90 -5.56 -14.04
CA PHE A 44 7.77 -4.63 -14.08
C PHE A 44 7.74 -3.71 -12.86
N CYS A 45 8.00 -4.26 -11.66
CA CYS A 45 8.04 -3.46 -10.44
C CYS A 45 9.20 -2.46 -10.44
N ASP A 46 10.38 -2.90 -10.88
CA ASP A 46 11.59 -2.07 -10.92
C ASP A 46 11.44 -0.93 -11.94
N ASN A 47 10.88 -1.22 -13.11
CA ASN A 47 10.57 -0.20 -14.12
C ASN A 47 9.54 0.79 -13.58
N ALA A 48 8.47 0.31 -12.95
CA ALA A 48 7.43 1.18 -12.40
C ALA A 48 7.97 2.12 -11.31
N ILE A 49 8.86 1.65 -10.43
CA ILE A 49 9.53 2.48 -9.42
C ILE A 49 10.43 3.54 -10.07
N SER A 50 11.20 3.15 -11.10
CA SER A 50 12.08 4.08 -11.81
C SER A 50 11.28 5.17 -12.52
N GLU A 51 10.25 4.79 -13.27
CA GLU A 51 9.38 5.71 -13.99
C GLU A 51 8.60 6.63 -13.05
N LEU A 52 8.22 6.16 -11.86
CA LEU A 52 7.51 6.96 -10.85
C LEU A 52 8.32 8.19 -10.41
N LEU A 53 9.64 8.05 -10.27
CA LEU A 53 10.51 9.16 -9.88
C LEU A 53 10.74 10.17 -11.02
N ASP A 54 10.71 9.69 -12.27
CA ASP A 54 10.97 10.49 -13.45
C ASP A 54 9.70 11.16 -14.04
N ASN A 55 8.51 10.67 -13.68
CA ASN A 55 7.26 11.04 -14.34
C ASN A 55 6.34 11.89 -13.45
N GLU A 56 6.35 13.19 -13.69
CA GLU A 56 5.52 14.18 -12.97
C GLU A 56 4.02 14.13 -13.33
N TYR A 57 3.62 13.29 -14.30
CA TYR A 57 2.25 13.20 -14.82
C TYR A 57 1.44 12.03 -14.24
N ILE A 58 1.95 11.36 -13.20
CA ILE A 58 1.22 10.25 -12.59
C ILE A 58 -0.04 10.79 -11.93
N ILE A 59 -1.19 10.34 -12.45
CA ILE A 59 -2.49 10.71 -11.91
C ILE A 59 -2.64 10.05 -10.53
N GLU A 60 -2.54 10.88 -9.50
CA GLU A 60 -2.61 10.48 -8.10
C GLU A 60 -4.08 10.26 -7.66
N THR A 61 -4.77 9.33 -8.31
CA THR A 61 -6.14 8.96 -7.91
C THR A 61 -6.14 7.86 -6.86
N PRO A 62 -6.80 8.06 -5.69
CA PRO A 62 -6.92 7.03 -4.66
C PRO A 62 -7.59 5.77 -5.23
N PRO A 63 -7.02 4.57 -5.05
CA PRO A 63 -7.65 3.35 -5.53
C PRO A 63 -8.99 3.12 -4.84
N GLN A 64 -9.99 2.73 -5.63
CA GLN A 64 -11.24 2.17 -5.15
C GLN A 64 -11.21 0.66 -5.35
N PHE A 65 -11.56 -0.09 -4.32
CA PHE A 65 -11.57 -1.54 -4.32
C PHE A 65 -13.00 -2.07 -4.38
N SER A 66 -13.14 -3.31 -4.83
CA SER A 66 -14.42 -4.01 -4.90
C SER A 66 -14.99 -4.36 -3.52
N ASN A 67 -14.13 -4.55 -2.51
CA ASN A 67 -14.51 -4.89 -1.14
C ASN A 67 -13.74 -4.04 -0.12
N SER A 68 -14.45 -3.60 0.92
CA SER A 68 -13.89 -2.90 2.08
C SER A 68 -12.77 -3.68 2.79
N GLU A 69 -12.77 -5.01 2.76
CA GLU A 69 -11.70 -5.83 3.34
C GLU A 69 -10.38 -5.66 2.58
N ILE A 70 -10.44 -5.55 1.26
CA ILE A 70 -9.25 -5.27 0.43
C ILE A 70 -8.74 -3.86 0.74
N ALA A 71 -9.64 -2.89 0.88
CA ALA A 71 -9.27 -1.53 1.28
C ALA A 71 -8.62 -1.50 2.67
N LYS A 72 -9.14 -2.24 3.66
CA LYS A 72 -8.52 -2.37 4.99
C LYS A 72 -7.13 -3.01 4.90
N ALA A 73 -6.99 -4.09 4.14
CA ALA A 73 -5.69 -4.73 3.92
C ALA A 73 -4.71 -3.76 3.26
N PHE A 74 -5.15 -2.99 2.26
CA PHE A 74 -4.36 -1.95 1.62
C PHE A 74 -3.86 -0.90 2.60
N ILE A 75 -4.73 -0.39 3.48
CA ILE A 75 -4.30 0.60 4.49
C ILE A 75 -3.26 0.00 5.42
N ILE A 76 -3.47 -1.23 5.90
CA ILE A 76 -2.52 -1.87 6.81
C ILE A 76 -1.18 -2.07 6.12
N ASP A 77 -1.16 -2.70 4.95
CA ASP A 77 0.09 -3.01 4.25
C ASP A 77 0.78 -1.76 3.72
N GLY A 78 0.03 -0.75 3.30
CA GLY A 78 0.54 0.57 2.96
C GLY A 78 1.25 1.21 4.15
N MET A 79 0.66 1.16 5.35
CA MET A 79 1.34 1.62 6.56
C MET A 79 2.60 0.82 6.89
N LYS A 80 2.61 -0.50 6.67
CA LYS A 80 3.82 -1.33 6.88
C LYS A 80 4.96 -0.91 5.95
N ILE A 81 4.63 -0.56 4.70
CA ILE A 81 5.61 -0.11 3.71
C ILE A 81 6.09 1.30 4.07
N ALA A 82 5.19 2.25 4.21
CA ALA A 82 5.49 3.66 4.49
C ALA A 82 6.16 3.89 5.85
N PHE A 83 6.01 2.97 6.81
CA PHE A 83 6.69 3.04 8.11
C PHE A 83 7.97 2.18 8.16
N ALA A 84 8.43 1.63 7.04
CA ALA A 84 9.57 0.71 7.01
C ALA A 84 10.90 1.36 7.40
N ASP A 85 11.01 2.67 7.26
CA ASP A 85 12.14 3.50 7.68
C ASP A 85 11.94 4.17 9.07
N LYS A 86 10.83 3.85 9.75
CA LYS A 86 10.37 4.41 11.04
C LYS A 86 9.89 5.86 10.98
N GLU A 87 9.70 6.44 9.80
CA GLU A 87 9.16 7.79 9.63
C GLU A 87 7.98 7.77 8.66
N LEU A 88 6.75 7.87 9.17
CA LEU A 88 5.58 8.05 8.30
C LEU A 88 5.46 9.52 7.89
N HIS A 89 5.67 9.85 6.63
CA HIS A 89 5.53 11.22 6.14
C HIS A 89 4.05 11.65 6.05
N ILE A 90 3.80 12.95 6.26
CA ILE A 90 2.44 13.51 6.24
C ILE A 90 1.74 13.31 4.88
N PHE A 91 2.49 13.29 3.77
CA PHE A 91 1.96 13.07 2.43
C PHE A 91 1.45 11.64 2.24
N GLU A 92 2.16 10.65 2.79
CA GLU A 92 1.77 9.25 2.78
C GLU A 92 0.55 9.00 3.67
N LEU A 93 0.53 9.62 4.85
CA LEU A 93 -0.62 9.57 5.74
C LEU A 93 -1.87 10.16 5.08
N ASN A 94 -1.74 11.31 4.42
CA ASN A 94 -2.84 11.94 3.69
C ASN A 94 -3.29 11.09 2.50
N TRP A 95 -2.38 10.40 1.83
CA TRP A 95 -2.72 9.44 0.79
C TRP A 95 -3.56 8.29 1.34
N LEU A 96 -3.10 7.63 2.42
CA LEU A 96 -3.83 6.54 3.07
C LEU A 96 -5.22 6.99 3.55
N LYS A 97 -5.33 8.20 4.12
CA LYS A 97 -6.64 8.78 4.49
C LYS A 97 -7.54 8.95 3.28
N SER A 98 -7.01 9.45 2.16
CA SER A 98 -7.78 9.62 0.91
C SER A 98 -8.29 8.28 0.36
N VAL A 99 -7.49 7.21 0.47
CA VAL A 99 -7.92 5.86 0.09
C VAL A 99 -9.02 5.35 1.03
N ALA A 100 -8.87 5.56 2.34
CA ALA A 100 -9.87 5.17 3.32
C ALA A 100 -11.22 5.86 3.08
N GLU A 101 -11.19 7.17 2.82
CA GLU A 101 -12.39 7.96 2.49
C GLU A 101 -13.03 7.49 1.19
N LYS A 102 -12.24 7.25 0.13
CA LYS A 102 -12.73 6.77 -1.17
C LYS A 102 -13.42 5.41 -1.07
N ASN A 103 -12.99 4.56 -0.15
CA ASN A 103 -13.55 3.23 0.09
C ASN A 103 -14.57 3.20 1.24
N SER A 104 -15.00 4.37 1.75
CA SER A 104 -15.97 4.50 2.84
C SER A 104 -15.60 3.67 4.08
N LEU A 105 -14.30 3.63 4.41
CA LEU A 105 -13.84 2.96 5.62
C LEU A 105 -14.26 3.76 6.86
N ASP A 106 -14.52 3.03 7.93
CA ASP A 106 -14.91 3.62 9.21
C ASP A 106 -13.79 4.50 9.79
N LYS A 107 -14.16 5.73 10.17
CA LYS A 107 -13.21 6.73 10.65
C LYS A 107 -12.59 6.34 12.00
N GLU A 108 -13.37 5.69 12.88
CA GLU A 108 -12.87 5.24 14.18
C GLU A 108 -11.83 4.11 14.01
N TRP A 109 -12.11 3.16 13.10
CA TRP A 109 -11.17 2.11 12.71
C TRP A 109 -9.86 2.70 12.18
N CYS A 110 -9.95 3.69 11.29
CA CYS A 110 -8.79 4.39 10.76
C CYS A 110 -7.97 5.05 11.88
N ILE A 111 -8.61 5.86 12.74
CA ILE A 111 -7.92 6.57 13.84
C ILE A 111 -7.21 5.57 14.77
N LYS A 112 -7.90 4.51 15.18
CA LYS A 112 -7.31 3.47 16.03
C LYS A 112 -6.09 2.84 15.37
N ARG A 113 -6.19 2.49 14.08
CA ARG A 113 -5.08 1.84 13.37
C ARG A 113 -3.90 2.80 13.13
N PHE A 114 -4.16 4.07 12.87
CA PHE A 114 -3.11 5.08 12.76
C PHE A 114 -2.36 5.29 14.08
N SER A 115 -3.06 5.24 15.22
CA SER A 115 -2.46 5.34 16.56
C SER A 115 -1.68 4.08 16.96
N ASP A 116 -2.24 2.89 16.74
CA ASP A 116 -1.61 1.60 17.13
C ASP A 116 -0.25 1.36 16.43
N ASN A 117 -0.09 1.88 15.20
CA ASN A 117 1.16 1.71 14.45
C ASN A 117 2.31 2.58 14.97
N GLN A 118 2.05 3.63 15.77
CA GLN A 118 3.11 4.41 16.42
C GLN A 118 3.66 3.74 17.68
N SER A 119 2.96 2.76 18.26
CA SER A 119 3.32 2.14 19.54
C SER A 119 4.16 0.86 19.43
N GLY A 120 4.58 0.48 18.21
CA GLY A 120 5.60 -0.54 18.00
C GLY A 120 5.12 -1.98 18.24
N SER A 121 4.62 -2.63 17.20
CA SER A 121 4.66 -4.09 16.97
C SER A 121 3.93 -4.38 15.65
N ILE A 122 4.51 -3.94 14.54
CA ILE A 122 4.08 -4.44 13.24
C ILE A 122 4.86 -5.72 13.01
N ASP A 123 4.15 -6.84 12.97
CA ASP A 123 4.72 -8.10 12.49
C ASP A 123 5.13 -7.90 11.02
N LEU A 124 6.44 -7.69 10.80
CA LEU A 124 7.04 -7.40 9.49
C LEU A 124 7.05 -8.62 8.56
N ILE A 125 6.53 -9.76 9.03
CA ILE A 125 6.74 -11.06 8.41
C ILE A 125 5.66 -11.38 7.35
N LYS A 126 4.44 -10.83 7.47
CA LYS A 126 3.33 -11.15 6.54
C LYS A 126 2.47 -9.95 6.18
N PHE A 127 2.15 -9.79 4.90
CA PHE A 127 1.19 -8.78 4.43
C PHE A 127 -0.27 -9.27 4.62
N GLU A 128 -1.19 -8.36 4.91
CA GLU A 128 -2.62 -8.69 5.05
C GLU A 128 -3.21 -9.18 3.72
N ILE A 129 -2.69 -8.68 2.60
CA ILE A 129 -3.10 -9.11 1.27
C ILE A 129 -2.81 -10.59 1.01
N GLU A 130 -1.79 -11.16 1.65
CA GLU A 130 -1.49 -12.60 1.56
C GLU A 130 -2.62 -13.44 2.16
N LYS A 131 -3.19 -13.00 3.28
CA LYS A 131 -4.32 -13.70 3.92
C LYS A 131 -5.53 -13.73 3.00
N LEU A 132 -5.81 -12.61 2.32
CA LEU A 132 -6.93 -12.51 1.38
C LEU A 132 -6.73 -13.38 0.13
N LEU A 133 -5.48 -13.66 -0.27
CA LEU A 133 -5.17 -14.49 -1.44
C LEU A 133 -5.03 -15.99 -1.10
N GLU A 134 -4.66 -16.32 0.14
CA GLU A 134 -4.63 -17.70 0.64
C GLU A 134 -6.06 -18.26 0.80
N VAL A 135 -7.01 -17.44 1.28
CA VAL A 135 -8.42 -17.82 1.46
C VAL A 135 -9.14 -18.12 0.13
N GLU A 136 -8.65 -17.60 -1.00
CA GLU A 136 -9.24 -17.90 -2.32
C GLU A 136 -8.76 -19.22 -2.94
N LYS A 137 -7.86 -19.95 -2.28
CA LYS A 137 -7.32 -21.24 -2.76
C LYS A 137 -7.97 -22.47 -2.10
N GLU A 138 -8.87 -22.29 -1.15
CA GLU A 138 -9.71 -23.34 -0.56
C GLU A 138 -11.12 -23.35 -1.20
#